data_AF-A0A813KC60-F1
#
_entry.id   AF-A0A813KC60-F1
#
_cell.length_a   1.000
_cell.length_b   1.000
_cell.length_c   1.000
_cell.angle_alpha   90.00
_cell.angle_beta   90.00
_cell.angle_gamma   90.00
#
_symmetry.space_group_name_H-M   'P 1'
#
loop_
_entity.id
_entity.type
_entity.pdbx_description
1 polymer ?
#
loop_
_entity_poly.entity_id
_entity_poly.type
_entity_poly.pdbx_seq_one_letter_code
_entity_poly.pdbx_strand_id
1 'polypeptide(L)'
;MINGRAWTSTVSNANPVRFRDEGMQGHAFDMLQRRCHRLRGVLRRLQWPQITHLLASGQEHELPLKAGDADAARRKPLSAAELQYLIGFFDGDGCVSVRTCRSSCTLAITQSFDRGEAILLFRAAFGGGIYMRGAGLGSRKPCVQWTVSGQAGKQAAMLLSQWPSMKQAQLHIAANWPKCPKARAEQTASLKPLKHHLYKPMQVACSWQYLSGFFDAEGYIKVPVHSPSVNLSLGQKNRHALDSIYSFLYVEQQGKWSTVLKSAEDSMHVLNCSNSAGSRQALTQFLSAGLLVKRGEAELALSLDNSNHMEVREGLSQMSGNQSKHSRLDAKGVLRDIQIRRLSGVARRAKLRGSCELAVGHELQLRELRQTHGVERMRSRMVALRTDIRSLLKSGANLAQVTSADEQRKRVIK
;
A
#
# COMPACT_ATOMS: atom_id res chain seq x y z
N MET A 1 -2.75 67.01 4.96
CA MET A 1 -3.99 67.15 5.76
C MET A 1 -5.09 66.37 5.07
N ILE A 2 -5.37 65.14 5.51
CA ILE A 2 -6.59 64.40 5.15
C ILE A 2 -7.04 63.70 6.43
N ASN A 3 -8.26 64.03 6.85
CA ASN A 3 -8.86 63.70 8.14
C ASN A 3 -9.12 62.20 8.29
N GLY A 4 -8.59 61.64 9.38
CA GLY A 4 -8.99 60.33 9.90
C GLY A 4 -10.37 60.41 10.56
N ARG A 5 -11.30 59.55 10.12
CA ARG A 5 -12.55 59.26 10.85
C ARG A 5 -12.45 57.87 11.45
N ALA A 6 -12.38 57.84 12.79
CA ALA A 6 -12.56 56.64 13.59
C ALA A 6 -14.04 56.21 13.52
N TRP A 7 -14.28 54.96 13.12
CA TRP A 7 -15.56 54.30 13.25
C TRP A 7 -15.57 53.50 14.55
N THR A 8 -16.27 53.99 15.56
CA THR A 8 -16.59 53.23 16.78
C THR A 8 -17.88 52.46 16.56
N SER A 9 -17.77 51.20 16.11
CA SER A 9 -18.92 50.28 16.07
C SER A 9 -19.19 49.72 17.47
N THR A 10 -20.30 50.13 18.06
CA THR A 10 -20.83 49.59 19.31
C THR A 10 -21.32 48.15 19.05
N VAL A 11 -20.52 47.16 19.42
CA VAL A 11 -20.92 45.74 19.36
C VAL A 11 -21.83 45.46 20.56
N SER A 12 -23.09 45.17 20.29
CA SER A 12 -24.05 44.73 21.30
C SER A 12 -23.63 43.39 21.89
N ASN A 13 -23.45 43.32 23.21
CA ASN A 13 -23.26 42.10 23.99
C ASN A 13 -24.54 41.24 23.95
N ALA A 14 -24.72 40.46 22.89
CA ALA A 14 -25.66 39.35 22.89
C ALA A 14 -25.02 38.20 23.69
N ASN A 15 -25.59 37.90 24.86
CA ASN A 15 -25.21 36.75 25.67
C ASN A 15 -25.34 35.47 24.82
N PRO A 16 -24.25 34.70 24.59
CA PRO A 16 -24.36 33.45 23.86
C PRO A 16 -25.19 32.46 24.69
N VAL A 17 -26.38 32.15 24.18
CA VAL A 17 -27.23 31.07 24.69
C VAL A 17 -26.39 29.78 24.67
N ARG A 18 -25.95 29.33 25.84
CA ARG A 18 -25.26 28.05 26.01
C ARG A 18 -26.29 26.93 25.79
N PHE A 19 -26.37 26.44 24.56
CA PHE A 19 -27.10 25.22 24.23
C PHE A 19 -26.49 24.04 25.00
N ARG A 20 -27.24 23.49 25.96
CA ARG A 20 -26.81 22.39 26.86
C ARG A 20 -26.79 21.00 26.20
N ASP A 21 -27.13 20.87 24.92
CA ASP A 21 -27.23 19.55 24.24
C ASP A 21 -25.91 19.03 23.65
N GLU A 22 -24.82 19.79 23.72
CA GLU A 22 -23.51 19.35 23.20
C GLU A 22 -22.90 18.18 24.01
N GLY A 23 -23.39 17.89 25.22
CA GLY A 23 -22.81 16.89 26.12
C GLY A 23 -23.09 15.43 25.75
N MET A 24 -24.27 15.11 25.19
CA MET A 24 -24.69 13.71 25.02
C MET A 24 -23.97 13.02 23.86
N GLN A 25 -23.74 13.74 22.75
CA GLN A 25 -23.05 13.19 21.58
C GLN A 25 -21.55 12.99 21.81
N GLY A 26 -20.91 13.88 22.60
CA GLY A 26 -19.51 13.75 22.98
C GLY A 26 -19.24 12.47 23.77
N HIS A 27 -20.07 12.18 24.78
CA HIS A 27 -19.95 10.97 25.58
C HIS A 27 -20.13 9.68 24.73
N ALA A 28 -21.10 9.68 23.80
CA ALA A 28 -21.32 8.54 22.91
C ALA A 28 -20.11 8.28 21.99
N PHE A 29 -19.51 9.33 21.43
CA PHE A 29 -18.31 9.23 20.60
C PHE A 29 -17.13 8.64 21.38
N ASP A 30 -16.85 9.16 22.58
CA ASP A 30 -15.74 8.71 23.43
C ASP A 30 -15.88 7.23 23.83
N MET A 31 -17.09 6.80 24.19
CA MET A 31 -17.37 5.40 24.49
C MET A 31 -17.06 4.48 23.30
N LEU A 32 -17.50 4.87 22.10
CA LEU A 32 -17.23 4.11 20.86
C LEU A 32 -15.74 4.10 20.53
N GLN A 33 -15.05 5.22 20.73
CA GLN A 33 -13.61 5.34 20.49
C GLN A 33 -12.82 4.41 21.43
N ARG A 34 -13.12 4.41 22.73
CA ARG A 34 -12.51 3.49 23.71
C ARG A 34 -12.78 2.03 23.32
N ARG A 35 -13.99 1.71 22.88
CA ARG A 35 -14.35 0.35 22.44
C ARG A 35 -13.59 -0.06 21.17
N CYS A 36 -13.47 0.82 20.18
CA CYS A 36 -12.65 0.58 19.00
C CYS A 36 -11.18 0.38 19.37
N HIS A 37 -10.64 1.15 20.33
CA HIS A 37 -9.29 0.97 20.82
C HIS A 37 -9.08 -0.42 21.44
N ARG A 38 -9.99 -0.88 22.31
CA ARG A 38 -9.95 -2.23 22.89
C ARG A 38 -10.02 -3.32 21.81
N LEU A 39 -10.93 -3.19 20.85
CA LEU A 39 -11.05 -4.15 19.73
C LEU A 39 -9.79 -4.19 18.87
N ARG A 40 -9.16 -3.04 18.56
CA ARG A 40 -7.86 -3.03 17.88
C ARG A 40 -6.75 -3.70 18.73
N GLY A 41 -6.82 -3.57 20.06
CA GLY A 41 -5.94 -4.28 20.98
C GLY A 41 -6.09 -5.81 20.86
N VAL A 42 -7.33 -6.30 20.84
CA VAL A 42 -7.65 -7.72 20.60
C VAL A 42 -7.16 -8.17 19.22
N LEU A 43 -7.54 -7.45 18.16
CA LEU A 43 -7.16 -7.77 16.79
C LEU A 43 -5.64 -7.89 16.65
N ARG A 44 -4.86 -6.94 17.18
CA ARG A 44 -3.39 -6.96 17.12
C ARG A 44 -2.74 -8.15 17.85
N ARG A 45 -3.49 -8.90 18.66
CA ARG A 45 -3.00 -10.07 19.38
C ARG A 45 -3.45 -11.40 18.76
N LEU A 46 -4.34 -11.37 17.77
CA LEU A 46 -4.77 -12.58 17.08
C LEU A 46 -3.65 -13.09 16.18
N GLN A 47 -3.11 -14.25 16.49
CA GLN A 47 -2.19 -14.98 15.63
C GLN A 47 -3.00 -15.72 14.58
N TRP A 48 -2.62 -15.58 13.32
CA TRP A 48 -3.24 -16.35 12.25
C TRP A 48 -2.98 -17.85 12.45
N PRO A 49 -3.86 -18.72 11.93
CA PRO A 49 -3.59 -20.15 11.88
C PRO A 49 -2.29 -20.43 11.13
N GLN A 50 -1.69 -21.58 11.39
CA GLN A 50 -0.52 -22.03 10.63
C GLN A 50 -0.91 -22.20 9.16
N ILE A 51 -0.25 -21.44 8.29
CA ILE A 51 -0.41 -21.58 6.84
C ILE A 51 0.49 -22.70 6.36
N THR A 52 -0.12 -23.77 5.86
CA THR A 52 0.56 -24.95 5.30
C THR A 52 0.50 -25.00 3.79
N HIS A 53 -0.31 -24.17 3.14
CA HIS A 53 -0.49 -24.18 1.69
C HIS A 53 -0.47 -22.76 1.11
N LEU A 54 -0.03 -22.67 -0.14
CA LEU A 54 -0.05 -21.48 -0.96
C LEU A 54 -1.00 -21.71 -2.14
N LEU A 55 -2.05 -20.91 -2.24
CA LEU A 55 -2.95 -20.93 -3.40
C LEU A 55 -2.47 -19.91 -4.43
N ALA A 56 -2.29 -20.33 -5.68
CA ALA A 56 -1.95 -19.44 -6.78
C ALA A 56 -2.47 -20.01 -8.09
N SER A 57 -3.07 -19.16 -8.94
CA SER A 57 -3.64 -19.58 -10.23
C SER A 57 -4.61 -20.77 -10.10
N GLY A 58 -5.36 -20.84 -8.99
CA GLY A 58 -6.29 -21.94 -8.69
C GLY A 58 -5.63 -23.26 -8.27
N GLN A 59 -4.31 -23.31 -8.11
CA GLN A 59 -3.57 -24.49 -7.67
C GLN A 59 -3.06 -24.32 -6.24
N GLU A 60 -3.18 -25.38 -5.44
CA GLU A 60 -2.70 -25.42 -4.06
C GLU A 60 -1.30 -26.05 -4.00
N HIS A 61 -0.38 -25.40 -3.29
CA HIS A 61 1.00 -25.83 -3.14
C HIS A 61 1.38 -25.95 -1.66
N GLU A 62 1.80 -27.13 -1.22
CA GLU A 62 2.21 -27.39 0.16
C GLU A 62 3.52 -26.65 0.52
N LEU A 63 3.55 -26.03 1.70
CA LEU A 63 4.70 -25.31 2.24
C LEU A 63 5.42 -26.14 3.32
N PRO A 64 6.77 -26.14 3.35
CA PRO A 64 7.65 -25.37 2.49
C PRO A 64 7.92 -26.04 1.14
N LEU A 65 7.89 -25.25 0.07
CA LEU A 65 8.34 -25.72 -1.24
C LEU A 65 9.88 -25.63 -1.26
N LYS A 66 10.56 -26.72 -0.91
CA LYS A 66 12.03 -26.79 -0.87
C LYS A 66 12.63 -26.64 -2.28
N ALA A 67 13.86 -26.16 -2.37
CA ALA A 67 14.60 -26.17 -3.64
C ALA A 67 14.88 -27.63 -4.03
N GLY A 68 14.39 -28.08 -5.19
CA GLY A 68 14.62 -29.44 -5.69
C GLY A 68 15.36 -29.42 -7.02
N ASP A 69 16.13 -30.47 -7.30
CA ASP A 69 16.90 -30.61 -8.55
C ASP A 69 15.99 -30.78 -9.78
N ALA A 70 14.82 -31.39 -9.59
CA ALA A 70 13.79 -31.52 -10.64
C ALA A 70 13.32 -30.15 -11.18
N ASP A 71 13.37 -29.09 -10.35
CA ASP A 71 12.99 -27.75 -10.79
C ASP A 71 14.04 -27.15 -11.73
N ALA A 72 15.31 -27.55 -11.63
CA ALA A 72 16.35 -27.07 -12.54
C ALA A 72 16.22 -27.66 -13.95
N ALA A 73 15.89 -28.95 -14.04
CA ALA A 73 15.71 -29.64 -15.31
C ALA A 73 14.47 -29.17 -16.10
N ARG A 74 13.46 -28.63 -15.41
CA ARG A 74 12.19 -28.18 -16.02
C ARG A 74 12.16 -26.69 -16.39
N ARG A 75 13.26 -25.95 -16.22
CA ARG A 75 13.28 -24.51 -16.49
C ARG A 75 13.14 -24.26 -17.99
N LYS A 76 12.04 -23.63 -18.37
CA LYS A 76 11.89 -23.06 -19.69
C LYS A 76 12.76 -21.80 -19.81
N PRO A 77 13.39 -21.55 -20.97
CA PRO A 77 14.02 -20.26 -21.24
C PRO A 77 13.00 -19.13 -21.04
N LEU A 78 13.39 -18.08 -20.33
CA LEU A 78 12.54 -16.90 -20.15
C LEU A 78 12.52 -16.10 -21.45
N SER A 79 11.33 -15.69 -21.88
CA SER A 79 11.21 -14.65 -22.90
C SER A 79 11.74 -13.31 -22.36
N ALA A 80 12.13 -12.41 -23.26
CA ALA A 80 12.57 -11.07 -22.88
C ALA A 80 11.49 -10.29 -22.10
N ALA A 81 10.22 -10.48 -22.45
CA ALA A 81 9.08 -9.87 -21.78
C ALA A 81 8.92 -10.37 -20.33
N GLU A 82 8.98 -11.68 -20.12
CA GLU A 82 8.91 -12.28 -18.78
C GLU A 82 10.09 -11.84 -17.90
N LEU A 83 11.30 -11.79 -18.47
CA LEU A 83 12.48 -11.32 -17.74
C LEU A 83 12.32 -9.85 -17.32
N GLN A 84 11.83 -8.97 -18.20
CA GLN A 84 11.57 -7.58 -17.85
C GLN A 84 10.51 -7.45 -16.74
N TYR A 85 9.42 -8.20 -16.81
CA TYR A 85 8.41 -8.27 -15.75
C TYR A 85 9.03 -8.69 -14.41
N LEU A 86 9.80 -9.77 -14.40
CA LEU A 86 10.46 -10.27 -13.18
C LEU A 86 11.44 -9.24 -12.61
N ILE A 87 12.18 -8.52 -13.46
CA ILE A 87 13.09 -7.46 -13.02
C ILE A 87 12.32 -6.31 -12.37
N GLY A 88 11.24 -5.85 -12.99
CA GLY A 88 10.37 -4.81 -12.42
C GLY A 88 9.77 -5.22 -11.07
N PHE A 89 9.29 -6.45 -10.96
CA PHE A 89 8.77 -6.97 -9.69
C PHE A 89 9.86 -7.06 -8.61
N PHE A 90 11.05 -7.54 -8.97
CA PHE A 90 12.19 -7.62 -8.05
C PHE A 90 12.64 -6.22 -7.61
N ASP A 91 12.55 -5.22 -8.46
CA ASP A 91 12.88 -3.85 -8.15
C ASP A 91 11.91 -3.20 -7.15
N GLY A 92 10.65 -3.62 -7.14
CA GLY A 92 9.71 -3.31 -6.04
C GLY A 92 10.05 -4.13 -4.79
N ASP A 93 9.63 -5.39 -4.75
CA ASP A 93 9.59 -6.21 -3.53
C ASP A 93 10.81 -7.14 -3.32
N GLY A 94 11.72 -7.20 -4.29
CA GLY A 94 12.93 -8.00 -4.21
C GLY A 94 13.99 -7.41 -3.27
N CYS A 95 14.87 -8.27 -2.77
CA CYS A 95 15.97 -7.87 -1.91
C CYS A 95 17.21 -8.71 -2.19
N VAL A 96 18.36 -8.03 -2.30
CA VAL A 96 19.68 -8.66 -2.25
C VAL A 96 20.18 -8.59 -0.81
N SER A 97 20.42 -9.73 -0.17
CA SER A 97 20.80 -9.80 1.24
C SER A 97 22.02 -10.68 1.45
N VAL A 98 22.85 -10.27 2.42
CA VAL A 98 24.06 -10.99 2.83
C VAL A 98 23.89 -11.31 4.30
N ARG A 99 24.18 -12.55 4.69
CA ARG A 99 24.26 -12.94 6.10
C ARG A 99 25.73 -13.13 6.45
N THR A 100 26.18 -12.54 7.55
CA THR A 100 27.59 -12.54 8.00
C THR A 100 28.19 -13.94 8.13
N CYS A 101 27.38 -14.95 8.46
CA CYS A 101 27.79 -16.33 8.60
C CYS A 101 27.70 -17.18 7.32
N ARG A 102 27.18 -16.65 6.20
CA ARG A 102 26.98 -17.43 4.98
C ARG A 102 28.01 -17.11 3.92
N SER A 103 28.40 -18.13 3.17
CA SER A 103 29.35 -18.01 2.06
C SER A 103 28.75 -17.43 0.79
N SER A 104 27.45 -17.13 0.77
CA SER A 104 26.71 -16.70 -0.42
C SER A 104 25.82 -15.50 -0.17
N CYS A 105 25.61 -14.70 -1.22
CA CYS A 105 24.52 -13.74 -1.31
C CYS A 105 23.17 -14.48 -1.47
N THR A 106 22.08 -13.88 -0.97
CA THR A 106 20.71 -14.41 -1.05
C THR A 106 19.80 -13.39 -1.70
N LEU A 107 19.11 -13.79 -2.76
CA LEU A 107 18.04 -13.04 -3.39
C LEU A 107 16.73 -13.50 -2.73
N ALA A 108 15.83 -12.56 -2.45
CA ALA A 108 14.56 -12.89 -1.84
C ALA A 108 13.45 -11.94 -2.26
N ILE A 109 12.22 -12.47 -2.29
CA ILE A 109 10.97 -11.71 -2.47
C ILE A 109 10.01 -12.14 -1.38
N THR A 110 9.35 -11.18 -0.75
CA THR A 110 8.32 -11.46 0.27
C THR A 110 6.99 -10.96 -0.24
N GLN A 111 5.94 -11.77 -0.15
CA GLN A 111 4.57 -11.39 -0.46
C GLN A 111 3.63 -11.84 0.65
N SER A 112 2.42 -11.29 0.64
CA SER A 112 1.29 -11.88 1.38
C SER A 112 1.01 -13.29 0.85
N PHE A 113 0.61 -14.22 1.73
CA PHE A 113 0.38 -15.62 1.35
C PHE A 113 -0.76 -15.81 0.32
N ASP A 114 -1.63 -14.83 0.16
CA ASP A 114 -2.74 -14.83 -0.80
C ASP A 114 -2.40 -14.13 -2.13
N ARG A 115 -1.11 -13.88 -2.38
CA ARG A 115 -0.57 -13.26 -3.61
C ARG A 115 0.68 -14.02 -4.08
N GLY A 116 0.52 -15.35 -4.19
CA GLY A 116 1.62 -16.30 -4.40
C GLY A 116 2.13 -16.39 -5.84
N GLU A 117 1.38 -15.87 -6.81
CA GLU A 117 1.59 -16.07 -8.25
C GLU A 117 2.99 -15.61 -8.68
N ALA A 118 3.38 -14.39 -8.28
CA ALA A 118 4.69 -13.87 -8.61
C ALA A 118 5.82 -14.71 -7.99
N ILE A 119 5.71 -15.11 -6.72
CA ILE A 119 6.73 -15.91 -6.03
C ILE A 119 6.90 -17.28 -6.71
N LEU A 120 5.82 -17.92 -7.15
CA LEU A 120 5.90 -19.17 -7.91
C LEU A 120 6.53 -18.95 -9.29
N LEU A 121 6.27 -17.83 -9.95
CA LEU A 121 6.94 -17.47 -11.20
C LEU A 121 8.46 -17.31 -10.99
N PHE A 122 8.90 -16.65 -9.92
CA PHE A 122 10.32 -16.57 -9.55
C PHE A 122 10.93 -17.94 -9.27
N ARG A 123 10.20 -18.82 -8.59
CA ARG A 123 10.64 -20.21 -8.36
C ARG A 123 10.80 -20.97 -9.68
N ALA A 124 9.83 -20.89 -10.57
CA ALA A 124 9.89 -21.56 -11.87
C ALA A 124 11.05 -21.03 -12.73
N ALA A 125 11.27 -19.71 -12.72
CA ALA A 125 12.31 -19.03 -13.48
C ALA A 125 13.73 -19.33 -12.96
N PHE A 126 13.92 -19.30 -11.65
CA PHE A 126 15.26 -19.23 -11.02
C PHE A 126 15.55 -20.35 -10.03
N GLY A 127 14.59 -21.25 -9.79
CA GLY A 127 14.65 -22.26 -8.72
C GLY A 127 14.52 -21.62 -7.34
N GLY A 128 15.23 -22.18 -6.35
CA GLY A 128 15.14 -21.73 -4.96
C GLY A 128 13.95 -22.34 -4.22
N GLY A 129 13.71 -21.86 -3.00
CA GLY A 129 12.64 -22.38 -2.13
C GLY A 129 11.67 -21.30 -1.69
N ILE A 130 10.45 -21.72 -1.35
CA ILE A 130 9.40 -20.85 -0.82
C ILE A 130 9.07 -21.30 0.60
N TYR A 131 9.14 -20.35 1.53
CA TYR A 131 8.99 -20.62 2.97
C TYR A 131 8.07 -19.58 3.62
N MET A 132 7.49 -19.94 4.75
CA MET A 132 6.84 -18.96 5.62
C MET A 132 7.87 -17.99 6.19
N ARG A 133 7.65 -16.69 6.02
CA ARG A 133 8.49 -15.62 6.55
C ARG A 133 7.94 -15.02 7.83
N GLY A 134 6.62 -14.97 7.94
CA GLY A 134 5.92 -14.49 9.13
C GLY A 134 4.54 -15.10 9.21
N ALA A 135 4.18 -15.57 10.40
CA ALA A 135 2.89 -16.20 10.64
C ALA A 135 1.71 -15.24 10.50
N GLY A 136 1.92 -13.91 10.46
CA GLY A 136 0.84 -12.93 10.46
C GLY A 136 0.33 -12.63 11.87
N LEU A 137 -0.21 -11.42 12.06
CA LEU A 137 -0.73 -10.97 13.35
C LEU A 137 -1.82 -9.91 13.14
N GLY A 138 -3.03 -10.20 13.61
CA GLY A 138 -4.19 -9.34 13.48
C GLY A 138 -4.51 -9.01 12.03
N SER A 139 -4.50 -7.72 11.70
CA SER A 139 -4.75 -7.26 10.33
C SER A 139 -3.57 -7.53 9.37
N ARG A 140 -2.38 -7.89 9.87
CA ARG A 140 -1.23 -8.25 9.05
C ARG A 140 -1.35 -9.71 8.65
N LYS A 141 -1.55 -9.96 7.36
CA LYS A 141 -1.61 -11.31 6.80
C LYS A 141 -0.27 -12.04 6.95
N PRO A 142 -0.28 -13.38 7.01
CA PRO A 142 0.92 -14.18 6.87
C PRO A 142 1.68 -13.84 5.58
N CYS A 143 2.99 -13.94 5.62
CA CYS A 143 3.84 -13.69 4.46
C CYS A 143 4.64 -14.94 4.11
N VAL A 144 4.74 -15.22 2.81
CA VAL A 144 5.65 -16.20 2.24
C VAL A 144 6.84 -15.48 1.61
N GLN A 145 7.97 -16.17 1.53
CA GLN A 145 9.19 -15.65 0.95
C GLN A 145 9.80 -16.67 0.00
N TRP A 146 9.97 -16.27 -1.26
CA TRP A 146 10.88 -16.95 -2.18
C TRP A 146 12.31 -16.54 -1.82
N THR A 147 13.22 -17.52 -1.80
CA THR A 147 14.65 -17.29 -1.60
C THR A 147 15.49 -18.18 -2.49
N VAL A 148 16.58 -17.62 -3.02
CA VAL A 148 17.61 -18.38 -3.75
C VAL A 148 19.00 -17.88 -3.36
N SER A 149 19.94 -18.80 -3.20
CA SER A 149 21.32 -18.51 -2.77
C SER A 149 22.31 -19.48 -3.44
N GLY A 150 23.60 -19.35 -3.13
CA GLY A 150 24.64 -20.20 -3.70
C GLY A 150 24.78 -20.01 -5.22
N GLN A 151 25.06 -21.08 -5.95
CA GLN A 151 25.27 -21.03 -7.40
C GLN A 151 24.00 -20.65 -8.17
N ALA A 152 22.84 -21.21 -7.78
CA ALA A 152 21.56 -20.83 -8.36
C ALA A 152 21.25 -19.34 -8.13
N GLY A 153 21.57 -18.82 -6.94
CA GLY A 153 21.40 -17.39 -6.64
C GLY A 153 22.29 -16.48 -7.49
N LYS A 154 23.54 -16.91 -7.76
CA LYS A 154 24.43 -16.18 -8.69
C LYS A 154 23.89 -16.17 -10.12
N GLN A 155 23.39 -17.31 -10.61
CA GLN A 155 22.78 -17.40 -11.94
C GLN A 155 21.53 -16.53 -12.06
N ALA A 156 20.65 -16.57 -11.04
CA ALA A 156 19.48 -15.72 -10.99
C ALA A 156 19.86 -14.23 -11.01
N ALA A 157 20.84 -13.83 -10.19
CA ALA A 157 21.34 -12.46 -10.17
C ALA A 157 21.94 -12.04 -11.51
N MET A 158 22.69 -12.94 -12.17
CA MET A 158 23.26 -12.70 -13.48
C MET A 158 22.16 -12.41 -14.51
N LEU A 159 21.13 -13.26 -14.61
CA LEU A 159 20.00 -13.07 -15.52
C LEU A 159 19.23 -11.77 -15.22
N LEU A 160 18.88 -11.53 -13.95
CA LEU A 160 18.16 -10.32 -13.55
C LEU A 160 19.00 -9.03 -13.77
N SER A 161 20.33 -9.13 -13.79
CA SER A 161 21.22 -7.99 -14.03
C SER A 161 21.42 -7.63 -15.51
N GLN A 162 20.92 -8.45 -16.45
CA GLN A 162 21.07 -8.23 -17.88
C GLN A 162 20.31 -7.00 -18.39
N TRP A 163 19.26 -6.58 -17.68
CA TRP A 163 18.47 -5.40 -18.03
C TRP A 163 18.79 -4.21 -17.10
N PRO A 164 18.95 -2.98 -17.64
CA PRO A 164 19.14 -1.78 -16.83
C PRO A 164 17.96 -1.55 -15.88
N SER A 165 18.22 -1.64 -14.58
CA SER A 165 17.22 -1.67 -13.51
C SER A 165 17.74 -1.00 -12.23
N MET A 166 16.85 -0.73 -11.30
CA MET A 166 17.13 0.04 -10.09
C MET A 166 18.04 -0.70 -9.11
N LYS A 167 17.92 -2.03 -9.05
CA LYS A 167 18.78 -2.89 -8.24
C LYS A 167 19.88 -3.57 -9.06
N GLN A 168 20.13 -3.14 -10.31
CA GLN A 168 21.14 -3.75 -11.19
C GLN A 168 22.53 -3.84 -10.54
N ALA A 169 23.01 -2.76 -9.92
CA ALA A 169 24.30 -2.78 -9.24
C ALA A 169 24.35 -3.79 -8.08
N GLN A 170 23.24 -3.94 -7.33
CA GLN A 170 23.14 -4.93 -6.25
C GLN A 170 23.16 -6.35 -6.82
N LEU A 171 22.50 -6.57 -7.95
CA LEU A 171 22.45 -7.85 -8.66
C LEU A 171 23.82 -8.22 -9.25
N HIS A 172 24.56 -7.28 -9.82
CA HIS A 172 25.93 -7.53 -10.29
C HIS A 172 26.87 -7.95 -9.16
N ILE A 173 26.77 -7.31 -7.98
CA ILE A 173 27.53 -7.75 -6.80
C ILE A 173 27.12 -9.17 -6.39
N ALA A 174 25.83 -9.49 -6.40
CA ALA A 174 25.34 -10.82 -6.07
C ALA A 174 25.76 -11.90 -7.09
N ALA A 175 25.78 -11.58 -8.39
CA ALA A 175 26.22 -12.48 -9.45
C ALA A 175 27.72 -12.82 -9.31
N ASN A 176 28.53 -11.82 -8.96
CA ASN A 176 29.98 -11.94 -8.80
C ASN A 176 30.42 -12.22 -7.34
N TRP A 177 29.52 -12.76 -6.51
CA TRP A 177 29.78 -12.90 -5.07
C TRP A 177 31.04 -13.74 -4.79
N PRO A 178 32.05 -13.21 -4.07
CA PRO A 178 33.35 -13.86 -3.97
C PRO A 178 33.34 -15.06 -3.01
N LYS A 179 34.26 -16.00 -3.23
CA LYS A 179 34.48 -17.15 -2.33
C LYS A 179 35.24 -16.74 -1.06
N CYS A 180 36.24 -15.86 -1.19
CA CYS A 180 37.12 -15.42 -0.10
C CYS A 180 36.40 -14.51 0.93
N PRO A 181 36.54 -14.75 2.25
CA PRO A 181 35.92 -13.92 3.28
C PRO A 181 36.25 -12.42 3.22
N LYS A 182 37.51 -12.05 2.97
CA LYS A 182 37.95 -10.64 2.88
C LYS A 182 37.21 -9.91 1.76
N ALA A 183 37.22 -10.49 0.56
CA ALA A 183 36.48 -9.95 -0.58
C ALA A 183 34.96 -9.89 -0.33
N ARG A 184 34.38 -10.84 0.43
CA ARG A 184 32.95 -10.75 0.82
C ARG A 184 32.67 -9.57 1.74
N ALA A 185 33.58 -9.24 2.65
CA ALA A 185 33.44 -8.08 3.52
C ALA A 185 33.44 -6.78 2.71
N GLU A 186 34.35 -6.68 1.74
CA GLU A 186 34.42 -5.56 0.78
C GLU A 186 33.12 -5.42 -0.01
N GLN A 187 32.63 -6.50 -0.63
CA GLN A 187 31.37 -6.49 -1.39
C GLN A 187 30.14 -6.20 -0.52
N THR A 188 30.14 -6.64 0.74
CA THR A 188 29.08 -6.29 1.71
C THR A 188 29.09 -4.79 2.00
N ALA A 189 30.27 -4.19 2.16
CA ALA A 189 30.41 -2.75 2.32
C ALA A 189 29.92 -2.00 1.07
N SER A 190 30.23 -2.49 -0.13
CA SER A 190 29.74 -1.93 -1.41
C SER A 190 28.22 -2.02 -1.57
N LEU A 191 27.56 -3.05 -1.03
CA LEU A 191 26.09 -3.16 -1.07
C LEU A 191 25.37 -2.13 -0.17
N LYS A 192 25.99 -1.68 0.90
CA LYS A 192 25.37 -0.77 1.89
C LYS A 192 24.90 0.55 1.27
N PRO A 193 25.73 1.32 0.54
CA PRO A 193 25.27 2.59 -0.07
C PRO A 193 24.21 2.38 -1.15
N LEU A 194 24.22 1.24 -1.86
CA LEU A 194 23.23 0.93 -2.91
C LEU A 194 21.80 0.73 -2.39
N LYS A 195 21.64 0.52 -1.08
CA LYS A 195 20.34 0.41 -0.41
C LYS A 195 19.83 1.73 0.16
N HIS A 196 20.62 2.79 0.05
CA HIS A 196 20.22 4.11 0.52
C HIS A 196 19.12 4.69 -0.38
N HIS A 197 18.16 5.39 0.20
CA HIS A 197 17.03 5.97 -0.55
C HIS A 197 17.45 7.09 -1.51
N LEU A 198 18.64 7.68 -1.31
CA LEU A 198 19.24 8.66 -2.22
C LEU A 198 20.14 8.03 -3.30
N TYR A 199 20.26 6.70 -3.35
CA TYR A 199 21.05 6.05 -4.39
C TYR A 199 20.44 6.33 -5.77
N LYS A 200 21.22 6.89 -6.68
CA LYS A 200 20.79 7.12 -8.07
C LYS A 200 21.25 5.93 -8.93
N PRO A 201 20.32 5.11 -9.47
CA PRO A 201 20.70 4.08 -10.44
C PRO A 201 21.29 4.74 -11.69
N MET A 202 22.28 4.11 -12.32
CA MET A 202 22.97 4.71 -13.48
C MET A 202 22.03 4.88 -14.67
N GLN A 203 21.29 3.83 -15.01
CA GLN A 203 20.30 3.81 -16.08
C GLN A 203 19.19 2.83 -15.72
N VAL A 204 17.94 3.22 -15.97
CA VAL A 204 16.76 2.35 -15.80
C VAL A 204 16.02 2.34 -17.12
N ALA A 205 15.99 1.20 -17.79
CA ALA A 205 15.27 1.04 -19.05
C ALA A 205 13.84 0.62 -18.73
N CYS A 206 12.91 1.58 -18.73
CA CYS A 206 11.50 1.30 -18.47
C CYS A 206 10.80 0.80 -19.74
N SER A 207 9.94 -0.20 -19.56
CA SER A 207 9.01 -0.73 -20.56
C SER A 207 7.68 -1.03 -19.88
N TRP A 208 6.63 -1.32 -20.65
CA TRP A 208 5.35 -1.74 -20.07
C TRP A 208 5.44 -3.08 -19.32
N GLN A 209 6.28 -4.02 -19.77
CA GLN A 209 6.50 -5.30 -19.08
C GLN A 209 7.20 -5.09 -17.74
N TYR A 210 8.29 -4.33 -17.74
CA TYR A 210 8.98 -3.93 -16.50
C TYR A 210 8.03 -3.21 -15.55
N LEU A 211 7.29 -2.22 -16.06
CA LEU A 211 6.40 -1.42 -15.23
C LEU A 211 5.22 -2.24 -14.69
N SER A 212 4.73 -3.25 -15.41
CA SER A 212 3.70 -4.16 -14.92
C SER A 212 4.17 -4.97 -13.72
N GLY A 213 5.39 -5.53 -13.78
CA GLY A 213 6.00 -6.21 -12.64
C GLY A 213 6.22 -5.28 -11.46
N PHE A 214 6.72 -4.07 -11.72
CA PHE A 214 6.91 -3.06 -10.69
C PHE A 214 5.57 -2.61 -10.06
N PHE A 215 4.52 -2.44 -10.86
CA PHE A 215 3.18 -2.09 -10.39
C PHE A 215 2.53 -3.23 -9.60
N ASP A 216 2.79 -4.48 -9.93
CA ASP A 216 2.36 -5.62 -9.13
C ASP A 216 3.01 -5.67 -7.75
N ALA A 217 4.22 -5.14 -7.59
CA ALA A 217 4.86 -4.96 -6.29
C ALA A 217 4.34 -3.69 -5.56
N GLU A 218 4.51 -2.51 -6.17
CA GLU A 218 4.40 -1.20 -5.49
C GLU A 218 3.15 -0.39 -5.89
N GLY A 219 2.38 -0.87 -6.85
CA GLY A 219 1.22 -0.19 -7.41
C GLY A 219 -0.01 -0.24 -6.52
N TYR A 220 -0.89 0.72 -6.72
CA TYR A 220 -2.17 0.78 -6.05
C TYR A 220 -3.25 1.35 -6.99
N ILE A 221 -4.38 0.64 -7.05
CA ILE A 221 -5.56 1.02 -7.83
C ILE A 221 -6.60 1.55 -6.85
N LYS A 222 -7.10 2.75 -7.11
CA LYS A 222 -8.06 3.43 -6.25
C LYS A 222 -9.23 3.93 -7.05
N VAL A 223 -10.43 3.68 -6.54
CA VAL A 223 -11.65 4.37 -6.96
C VAL A 223 -12.05 5.34 -5.86
N PRO A 224 -11.96 6.67 -6.09
CA PRO A 224 -12.32 7.67 -5.09
C PRO A 224 -13.79 7.55 -4.67
N VAL A 225 -14.09 8.04 -3.48
CA VAL A 225 -15.45 7.99 -2.91
C VAL A 225 -16.44 8.90 -3.65
N HIS A 226 -15.97 9.99 -4.22
CA HIS A 226 -16.84 11.07 -4.74
C HIS A 226 -16.87 11.16 -6.26
N SER A 227 -16.14 10.28 -6.93
CA SER A 227 -16.06 10.28 -8.38
C SER A 227 -15.93 8.84 -8.87
N PRO A 228 -16.70 8.44 -9.89
CA PRO A 228 -16.53 7.18 -10.61
C PRO A 228 -15.30 7.28 -11.53
N SER A 229 -14.13 7.54 -10.93
CA SER A 229 -12.85 7.63 -11.60
C SER A 229 -11.92 6.54 -11.12
N VAL A 230 -11.02 6.10 -12.01
CA VAL A 230 -9.90 5.25 -11.62
C VAL A 230 -8.70 6.15 -11.38
N ASN A 231 -8.02 5.95 -10.25
CA ASN A 231 -6.78 6.62 -9.91
C ASN A 231 -5.72 5.54 -9.67
N LEU A 232 -4.54 5.72 -10.26
CA LEU A 232 -3.39 4.86 -10.04
C LEU A 232 -2.35 5.59 -9.20
N SER A 233 -1.64 4.85 -8.36
CA SER A 233 -0.48 5.39 -7.65
C SER A 233 0.64 4.37 -7.54
N LEU A 234 1.89 4.83 -7.64
CA LEU A 234 3.11 4.06 -7.40
C LEU A 234 3.89 4.73 -6.28
N GLY A 235 4.18 4.01 -5.21
CA GLY A 235 4.97 4.51 -4.10
C GLY A 235 6.38 3.95 -4.10
N GLN A 236 7.39 4.75 -3.74
CA GLN A 236 8.76 4.25 -3.56
C GLN A 236 9.56 5.14 -2.62
N LYS A 237 10.47 4.56 -1.83
CA LYS A 237 11.37 5.32 -0.94
C LYS A 237 12.46 6.04 -1.72
N ASN A 238 12.95 5.42 -2.78
CA ASN A 238 13.92 6.04 -3.67
C ASN A 238 13.20 6.94 -4.68
N ARG A 239 13.47 8.25 -4.66
CA ARG A 239 12.87 9.19 -5.62
C ARG A 239 13.32 8.94 -7.05
N HIS A 240 14.59 8.62 -7.26
CA HIS A 240 15.17 8.47 -8.60
C HIS A 240 14.53 7.31 -9.37
N ALA A 241 14.11 6.26 -8.65
CA ALA A 241 13.27 5.19 -9.19
C ALA A 241 12.00 5.73 -9.88
N LEU A 242 11.28 6.61 -9.18
CA LEU A 242 10.06 7.22 -9.69
C LEU A 242 10.35 8.23 -10.79
N ASP A 243 11.45 8.98 -10.73
CA ASP A 243 11.80 9.92 -11.80
C ASP A 243 12.00 9.19 -13.14
N SER A 244 12.66 8.01 -13.13
CA SER A 244 12.82 7.18 -14.33
C SER A 244 11.48 6.64 -14.86
N ILE A 245 10.62 6.12 -13.98
CA ILE A 245 9.29 5.62 -14.35
C ILE A 245 8.41 6.77 -14.87
N TYR A 246 8.46 7.94 -14.24
CA TYR A 246 7.72 9.13 -14.64
C TYR A 246 8.14 9.58 -16.03
N SER A 247 9.45 9.59 -16.33
CA SER A 247 9.96 9.99 -17.64
C SER A 247 9.40 9.10 -18.76
N PHE A 248 9.37 7.78 -18.53
CA PHE A 248 8.74 6.82 -19.45
C PHE A 248 7.23 7.08 -19.60
N LEU A 249 6.51 7.17 -18.49
CA LEU A 249 5.05 7.40 -18.51
C LEU A 249 4.67 8.75 -19.12
N TYR A 250 5.51 9.78 -18.97
CA TYR A 250 5.27 11.09 -19.55
C TYR A 250 5.25 11.02 -21.08
N VAL A 251 6.20 10.30 -21.67
CA VAL A 251 6.28 10.07 -23.13
C VAL A 251 5.12 9.21 -23.61
N GLU A 252 4.91 8.05 -22.98
CA GLU A 252 3.92 7.05 -23.41
C GLU A 252 2.47 7.48 -23.21
N GLN A 253 2.20 8.31 -22.20
CA GLN A 253 0.84 8.71 -21.80
C GLN A 253 0.61 10.22 -21.94
N GLN A 254 1.46 10.92 -22.69
CA GLN A 254 1.30 12.35 -23.01
C GLN A 254 1.08 13.22 -21.75
N GLY A 255 1.88 13.00 -20.70
CA GLY A 255 1.84 13.80 -19.48
C GLY A 255 0.61 13.62 -18.57
N LYS A 256 -0.18 12.55 -18.72
CA LYS A 256 -1.35 12.28 -17.85
C LYS A 256 -0.99 11.90 -16.40
N TRP A 257 0.29 11.65 -16.13
CA TRP A 257 0.81 11.32 -14.80
C TRP A 257 1.36 12.57 -14.12
N SER A 258 1.24 12.65 -12.80
CA SER A 258 1.85 13.71 -12.01
C SER A 258 2.67 13.14 -10.86
N THR A 259 3.81 13.76 -10.60
CA THR A 259 4.63 13.45 -9.44
C THR A 259 4.12 14.23 -8.24
N VAL A 260 3.85 13.53 -7.13
CA VAL A 260 3.48 14.17 -5.87
C VAL A 260 4.53 13.82 -4.83
N LEU A 261 5.28 14.84 -4.40
CA LEU A 261 6.15 14.71 -3.23
C LEU A 261 5.27 14.75 -1.98
N LYS A 262 5.37 13.72 -1.14
CA LYS A 262 4.81 13.77 0.21
C LYS A 262 5.75 14.56 1.13
N SER A 263 5.18 15.05 2.23
CA SER A 263 5.78 15.88 3.28
C SER A 263 7.18 15.42 3.71
N ALA A 264 7.99 16.35 4.25
CA ALA A 264 9.33 16.11 4.79
C ALA A 264 9.41 14.99 5.85
N GLU A 265 8.29 14.64 6.48
CA GLU A 265 8.20 13.55 7.47
C GLU A 265 8.03 12.16 6.84
N ASP A 266 7.51 12.07 5.62
CA ASP A 266 7.23 10.81 4.93
C ASP A 266 8.38 10.44 3.99
N SER A 267 9.14 9.40 4.37
CA SER A 267 10.23 8.81 3.56
C SER A 267 9.79 8.14 2.23
N MET A 268 8.59 8.43 1.73
CA MET A 268 7.98 7.77 0.58
C MET A 268 7.50 8.80 -0.45
N HIS A 269 8.02 8.68 -1.67
CA HIS A 269 7.59 9.45 -2.83
C HIS A 269 6.45 8.70 -3.54
N VAL A 270 5.55 9.44 -4.23
CA VAL A 270 4.41 8.84 -4.93
C VAL A 270 4.21 9.46 -6.31
N LEU A 271 4.12 8.63 -7.35
CA LEU A 271 3.56 9.01 -8.64
C LEU A 271 2.07 8.74 -8.64
N ASN A 272 1.26 9.68 -9.12
CA ASN A 272 -0.19 9.53 -9.19
C ASN A 272 -0.69 9.80 -10.62
N CYS A 273 -1.58 8.94 -11.11
CA CYS A 273 -2.45 9.26 -12.24
C CYS A 273 -3.86 9.49 -11.70
N SER A 274 -4.31 10.76 -11.68
CA SER A 274 -5.70 11.10 -11.31
C SER A 274 -6.59 11.34 -12.53
N ASN A 275 -6.01 11.33 -13.74
CA ASN A 275 -6.77 11.36 -14.98
C ASN A 275 -7.39 9.97 -15.21
N SER A 276 -8.72 9.88 -15.18
CA SER A 276 -9.44 8.60 -15.29
C SER A 276 -9.16 7.90 -16.63
N ALA A 277 -9.14 8.64 -17.74
CA ALA A 277 -8.85 8.08 -19.07
C ALA A 277 -7.41 7.57 -19.16
N GLY A 278 -6.44 8.33 -18.64
CA GLY A 278 -5.04 7.89 -18.55
C GLY A 278 -4.83 6.68 -17.66
N SER A 279 -5.54 6.63 -16.52
CA SER A 279 -5.51 5.48 -15.61
C SER A 279 -6.03 4.22 -16.28
N ARG A 280 -7.17 4.31 -16.99
CA ARG A 280 -7.72 3.18 -17.76
C ARG A 280 -6.77 2.73 -18.86
N GLN A 281 -6.24 3.68 -19.64
CA GLN A 281 -5.26 3.37 -20.69
C GLN A 281 -4.03 2.65 -20.11
N ALA A 282 -3.48 3.12 -19.00
CA ALA A 282 -2.36 2.47 -18.33
C ALA A 282 -2.73 1.07 -17.81
N LEU A 283 -3.91 0.87 -17.23
CA LEU A 283 -4.37 -0.46 -16.80
C LEU A 283 -4.50 -1.43 -17.98
N THR A 284 -5.04 -0.99 -19.12
CA THR A 284 -5.09 -1.80 -20.34
C THR A 284 -3.69 -2.20 -20.81
N GLN A 285 -2.74 -1.26 -20.78
CA GLN A 285 -1.34 -1.55 -21.12
C GLN A 285 -0.67 -2.49 -20.12
N PHE A 286 -0.96 -2.37 -18.82
CA PHE A 286 -0.46 -3.31 -17.83
C PHE A 286 -1.00 -4.72 -18.06
N LEU A 287 -2.29 -4.86 -18.34
CA LEU A 287 -2.90 -6.16 -18.65
C LEU A 287 -2.29 -6.80 -19.90
N SER A 288 -2.10 -6.03 -20.98
CA SER A 288 -1.47 -6.53 -22.21
C SER A 288 0.01 -6.86 -22.02
N ALA A 289 0.69 -6.18 -21.10
CA ALA A 289 2.10 -6.40 -20.77
C ALA A 289 2.32 -7.44 -19.65
N GLY A 290 1.28 -8.15 -19.22
CA GLY A 290 1.39 -9.31 -18.34
C GLY A 290 1.20 -9.02 -16.84
N LEU A 291 0.44 -7.98 -16.47
CA LEU A 291 0.00 -7.78 -15.08
C LEU A 291 -0.63 -9.07 -14.53
N LEU A 292 -0.14 -9.50 -13.37
CA LEU A 292 -0.38 -10.81 -12.80
C LEU A 292 -1.08 -10.69 -11.45
N VAL A 293 -0.41 -10.11 -10.45
CA VAL A 293 -0.88 -10.08 -9.06
C VAL A 293 -2.11 -9.19 -8.91
N LYS A 294 -2.14 -8.06 -9.61
CA LYS A 294 -3.23 -7.07 -9.57
C LYS A 294 -4.17 -7.16 -10.77
N ARG A 295 -4.14 -8.27 -11.52
CA ARG A 295 -4.96 -8.45 -12.73
C ARG A 295 -6.44 -8.26 -12.43
N GLY A 296 -6.97 -8.98 -11.44
CA GLY A 296 -8.39 -8.90 -11.10
C GLY A 296 -8.79 -7.51 -10.58
N GLU A 297 -7.93 -6.82 -9.82
CA GLU A 297 -8.17 -5.42 -9.45
C GLU A 297 -8.22 -4.50 -10.69
N ALA A 298 -7.32 -4.70 -11.66
CA ALA A 298 -7.29 -3.90 -12.88
C ALA A 298 -8.54 -4.12 -13.74
N GLU A 299 -8.94 -5.37 -13.95
CA GLU A 299 -10.16 -5.74 -14.70
C GLU A 299 -11.41 -5.14 -14.04
N LEU A 300 -11.54 -5.31 -12.72
CA LEU A 300 -12.64 -4.73 -11.97
C LEU A 300 -12.66 -3.19 -12.05
N ALA A 301 -11.50 -2.54 -11.96
CA ALA A 301 -11.42 -1.09 -12.12
C ALA A 301 -11.76 -0.61 -13.54
N LEU A 302 -11.43 -1.40 -14.58
CA LEU A 302 -11.80 -1.11 -15.96
C LEU A 302 -13.31 -1.25 -16.19
N SER A 303 -14.00 -2.11 -15.44
CA SER A 303 -15.46 -2.23 -15.48
C SER A 303 -16.22 -1.03 -14.87
N LEU A 304 -15.51 -0.11 -14.19
CA LEU A 304 -16.13 1.02 -13.51
C LEU A 304 -16.98 1.87 -14.45
N ASP A 305 -18.17 2.25 -14.01
CA ASP A 305 -19.03 3.24 -14.62
C ASP A 305 -19.80 4.02 -13.53
N ASN A 306 -20.75 4.87 -13.95
CA ASN A 306 -21.55 5.66 -13.01
C ASN A 306 -22.54 4.80 -12.20
N SER A 307 -23.01 3.68 -12.75
CA SER A 307 -24.02 2.81 -12.16
C SER A 307 -23.44 1.85 -11.12
N ASN A 308 -22.20 1.37 -11.33
CA ASN A 308 -21.56 0.37 -10.47
C ASN A 308 -20.48 0.94 -9.54
N HIS A 309 -20.35 2.27 -9.44
CA HIS A 309 -19.28 2.95 -8.71
C HIS A 309 -19.01 2.40 -7.30
N MET A 310 -20.07 2.25 -6.51
CA MET A 310 -19.96 1.78 -5.13
C MET A 310 -19.61 0.30 -5.04
N GLU A 311 -20.11 -0.51 -5.97
CA GLU A 311 -19.84 -1.94 -6.06
C GLU A 311 -18.37 -2.18 -6.41
N VAL A 312 -17.89 -1.58 -7.49
CA VAL A 312 -16.48 -1.68 -7.92
C VAL A 312 -15.54 -1.20 -6.81
N ARG A 313 -15.88 -0.09 -6.15
CA ARG A 313 -15.09 0.41 -5.01
C ARG A 313 -15.05 -0.61 -3.88
N GLU A 314 -16.14 -1.29 -3.58
CA GLU A 314 -16.23 -2.32 -2.53
C GLU A 314 -15.52 -3.62 -2.96
N GLY A 315 -15.58 -4.02 -4.23
CA GLY A 315 -14.87 -5.19 -4.72
C GLY A 315 -13.34 -5.01 -4.69
N LEU A 316 -12.81 -3.90 -5.20
CA LEU A 316 -11.38 -3.54 -5.09
C LEU A 316 -10.91 -3.53 -3.62
N SER A 317 -11.82 -3.11 -2.77
CA SER A 317 -11.66 -3.00 -1.33
C SER A 317 -11.38 -4.34 -0.64
N GLN A 318 -11.96 -5.43 -1.15
CA GLN A 318 -11.78 -6.79 -0.64
C GLN A 318 -10.49 -7.44 -1.18
N MET A 319 -10.04 -7.01 -2.36
CA MET A 319 -8.82 -7.51 -3.00
C MET A 319 -7.56 -6.82 -2.47
N SER A 320 -7.66 -5.53 -2.15
CA SER A 320 -6.55 -4.70 -1.64
C SER A 320 -6.20 -4.97 -0.17
N GLY A 321 -4.98 -4.56 0.25
CA GLY A 321 -4.48 -4.76 1.61
C GLY A 321 -5.34 -4.13 2.73
N ASN A 322 -5.30 -4.74 3.92
CA ASN A 322 -6.19 -4.40 5.06
C ASN A 322 -5.91 -3.06 5.76
N GLN A 323 -4.85 -2.32 5.41
CA GLN A 323 -4.38 -1.18 6.21
C GLN A 323 -5.42 -0.05 6.34
N SER A 324 -6.27 0.15 5.33
CA SER A 324 -7.31 1.19 5.31
C SER A 324 -8.74 0.64 5.53
N LYS A 325 -8.90 -0.67 5.73
CA LYS A 325 -10.22 -1.33 5.82
C LYS A 325 -11.11 -0.69 6.88
N HIS A 326 -10.56 -0.44 8.07
CA HIS A 326 -11.32 0.12 9.20
C HIS A 326 -11.48 1.65 9.19
N SER A 327 -10.89 2.36 8.23
CA SER A 327 -11.08 3.81 8.06
C SER A 327 -12.07 4.14 6.94
N ARG A 328 -12.47 3.13 6.16
CA ARG A 328 -13.40 3.22 5.04
C ARG A 328 -14.81 3.61 5.50
N LEU A 329 -15.46 4.44 4.70
CA LEU A 329 -16.86 4.80 4.87
C LEU A 329 -17.74 3.76 4.17
N ASP A 330 -18.80 3.36 4.85
CA ASP A 330 -19.93 2.61 4.27
C ASP A 330 -20.77 3.53 3.36
N ALA A 331 -21.77 2.96 2.66
CA ALA A 331 -22.61 3.71 1.70
C ALA A 331 -23.26 4.96 2.34
N LYS A 332 -23.81 4.84 3.56
CA LYS A 332 -24.41 5.98 4.28
C LYS A 332 -23.35 7.01 4.69
N GLY A 333 -22.18 6.56 5.11
CA GLY A 333 -21.03 7.38 5.45
C GLY A 333 -20.53 8.19 4.25
N VAL A 334 -20.51 7.57 3.06
CA VAL A 334 -20.17 8.24 1.80
C VAL A 334 -21.16 9.36 1.48
N LEU A 335 -22.47 9.08 1.55
CA LEU A 335 -23.52 10.09 1.33
C LEU A 335 -23.39 11.26 2.30
N ARG A 336 -23.15 10.98 3.59
CA ARG A 336 -22.89 12.02 4.61
C ARG A 336 -21.64 12.83 4.30
N ASP A 337 -20.53 12.21 3.88
CA ASP A 337 -19.31 12.94 3.52
C ASP A 337 -19.53 13.87 2.31
N ILE A 338 -20.28 13.41 1.30
CA ILE A 338 -20.68 14.24 0.15
C ILE A 338 -21.49 15.46 0.62
N GLN A 339 -22.48 15.24 1.49
CA GLN A 339 -23.32 16.32 2.04
C GLN A 339 -22.48 17.32 2.85
N ILE A 340 -21.56 16.85 3.70
CA ILE A 340 -20.61 17.68 4.46
C ILE A 340 -19.80 18.57 3.51
N ARG A 341 -19.26 18.02 2.42
CA ARG A 341 -18.47 18.79 1.44
C ARG A 341 -19.32 19.83 0.72
N ARG A 342 -20.52 19.45 0.25
CA ARG A 342 -21.44 20.35 -0.43
C ARG A 342 -21.79 21.53 0.47
N LEU A 343 -22.20 21.25 1.70
CA LEU A 343 -22.58 22.27 2.68
C LEU A 343 -21.41 23.17 3.07
N SER A 344 -20.20 22.59 3.24
CA SER A 344 -18.97 23.37 3.45
C SER A 344 -18.71 24.35 2.30
N GLY A 345 -18.93 23.92 1.06
CA GLY A 345 -18.79 24.78 -0.12
C GLY A 345 -19.83 25.90 -0.19
N VAL A 346 -21.07 25.63 0.22
CA VAL A 346 -22.14 26.64 0.32
C VAL A 346 -21.82 27.67 1.40
N ALA A 347 -21.48 27.23 2.62
CA ALA A 347 -21.09 28.10 3.72
C ALA A 347 -19.93 29.04 3.32
N ARG A 348 -18.89 28.48 2.67
CA ARG A 348 -17.76 29.26 2.16
C ARG A 348 -18.19 30.33 1.15
N ARG A 349 -19.08 29.99 0.21
CA ARG A 349 -19.58 30.97 -0.79
C ARG A 349 -20.45 32.06 -0.15
N ALA A 350 -21.30 31.70 0.81
CA ALA A 350 -22.12 32.68 1.54
C ALA A 350 -21.24 33.70 2.28
N LYS A 351 -20.17 33.22 2.94
CA LYS A 351 -19.17 34.07 3.58
C LYS A 351 -18.48 35.02 2.60
N LEU A 352 -18.07 34.52 1.43
CA LEU A 352 -17.45 35.35 0.38
C LEU A 352 -18.40 36.40 -0.21
N ARG A 353 -19.72 36.18 -0.16
CA ARG A 353 -20.74 37.13 -0.64
C ARG A 353 -21.21 38.12 0.44
N GLY A 354 -20.64 38.07 1.64
CA GLY A 354 -21.06 38.94 2.75
C GLY A 354 -22.39 38.54 3.40
N SER A 355 -22.96 37.38 3.06
CA SER A 355 -24.21 36.89 3.66
C SER A 355 -23.93 36.18 4.99
N CYS A 356 -23.62 36.95 6.03
CA CYS A 356 -23.18 36.43 7.33
C CYS A 356 -24.20 35.48 7.98
N GLU A 357 -25.49 35.82 7.99
CA GLU A 357 -26.53 34.98 8.61
C GLU A 357 -26.67 33.61 7.94
N LEU A 358 -26.68 33.58 6.60
CA LEU A 358 -26.71 32.34 5.83
C LEU A 358 -25.46 31.49 6.09
N ALA A 359 -24.28 32.13 6.17
CA ALA A 359 -23.04 31.42 6.48
C ALA A 359 -23.10 30.78 7.88
N VAL A 360 -23.56 31.51 8.89
CA VAL A 360 -23.73 31.01 10.27
C VAL A 360 -24.73 29.83 10.31
N GLY A 361 -25.88 29.95 9.64
CA GLY A 361 -26.86 28.86 9.56
C GLY A 361 -26.29 27.59 8.95
N HIS A 362 -25.53 27.70 7.85
CA HIS A 362 -24.87 26.55 7.24
C HIS A 362 -23.72 25.98 8.08
N GLU A 363 -22.98 26.81 8.82
CA GLU A 363 -21.92 26.36 9.74
C GLU A 363 -22.50 25.55 10.91
N LEU A 364 -23.67 25.94 11.45
CA LEU A 364 -24.39 25.18 12.47
C LEU A 364 -24.80 23.79 11.94
N GLN A 365 -25.46 23.74 10.78
CA GLN A 365 -25.83 22.47 10.13
C GLN A 365 -24.60 21.60 9.84
N LEU A 366 -23.48 22.20 9.43
CA LEU A 366 -22.24 21.50 9.14
C LEU A 366 -21.62 20.89 10.41
N ARG A 367 -21.71 21.58 11.54
CA ARG A 367 -21.26 21.08 12.85
C ARG A 367 -22.03 19.83 13.25
N GLU A 368 -23.36 19.90 13.21
CA GLU A 368 -24.25 18.77 13.55
C GLU A 368 -24.00 17.56 12.64
N LEU A 369 -23.89 17.80 11.33
CA LEU A 369 -23.64 16.73 10.36
C LEU A 369 -22.27 16.07 10.55
N ARG A 370 -21.24 16.84 10.91
CA ARG A 370 -19.89 16.32 11.23
C ARG A 370 -19.88 15.52 12.53
N GLN A 371 -20.59 15.96 13.57
CA GLN A 371 -20.73 15.21 14.82
C GLN A 371 -21.42 13.86 14.58
N THR A 372 -22.57 13.89 13.91
CA THR A 372 -23.32 12.69 13.50
C THR A 372 -22.46 11.75 12.67
N HIS A 373 -21.77 12.26 11.65
CA HIS A 373 -20.86 11.48 10.83
C HIS A 373 -19.72 10.86 11.65
N GLY A 374 -19.17 11.59 12.62
CA GLY A 374 -18.13 11.09 13.52
C GLY A 374 -18.57 9.88 14.35
N VAL A 375 -19.73 9.99 15.02
CA VAL A 375 -20.32 8.90 15.82
C VAL A 375 -20.58 7.68 14.95
N GLU A 376 -21.21 7.88 13.81
CA GLU A 376 -21.62 6.81 12.90
C GLU A 376 -20.42 6.12 12.27
N ARG A 377 -19.39 6.87 11.87
CA ARG A 377 -18.12 6.31 11.41
C ARG A 377 -17.47 5.44 12.48
N MET A 378 -17.52 5.83 13.76
CA MET A 378 -17.01 5.00 14.86
C MET A 378 -17.84 3.74 15.07
N ARG A 379 -19.17 3.81 14.91
CA ARG A 379 -20.05 2.63 14.93
C ARG A 379 -19.70 1.65 13.82
N SER A 380 -19.63 2.09 12.56
CA SER A 380 -19.30 1.23 11.43
C SER A 380 -17.91 0.61 11.58
N ARG A 381 -16.93 1.39 12.06
CA ARG A 381 -15.59 0.90 12.38
C ARG A 381 -15.61 -0.21 13.44
N MET A 382 -16.39 -0.02 14.50
CA MET A 382 -16.52 -1.01 15.57
C MET A 382 -17.13 -2.31 15.03
N VAL A 383 -18.16 -2.22 14.18
CA VAL A 383 -18.76 -3.39 13.53
C VAL A 383 -17.74 -4.12 12.66
N ALA A 384 -17.03 -3.41 11.80
CA ALA A 384 -15.99 -3.99 10.94
C ALA A 384 -14.88 -4.70 11.76
N LEU A 385 -14.42 -4.08 12.85
CA LEU A 385 -13.44 -4.70 13.75
C LEU A 385 -13.97 -6.00 14.37
N ARG A 386 -15.23 -6.03 14.81
CA ARG A 386 -15.82 -7.27 15.36
C ARG A 386 -15.96 -8.35 14.30
N THR A 387 -16.41 -7.99 13.11
CA THR A 387 -16.54 -8.93 11.99
C THR A 387 -15.19 -9.55 11.65
N ASP A 388 -14.13 -8.75 11.56
CA ASP A 388 -12.79 -9.25 11.27
C ASP A 388 -12.22 -10.13 12.40
N ILE A 389 -12.41 -9.73 13.66
CA ILE A 389 -12.02 -10.55 14.82
C ILE A 389 -12.74 -11.91 14.78
N ARG A 390 -14.06 -11.92 14.56
CA ARG A 390 -14.83 -13.16 14.46
C ARG A 390 -14.42 -14.01 13.27
N SER A 391 -14.18 -13.38 12.12
CA SER A 391 -13.73 -14.08 10.92
C SER A 391 -12.39 -14.77 11.15
N LEU A 392 -11.41 -14.05 11.71
CA LEU A 392 -10.11 -14.63 12.07
C LEU A 392 -10.24 -15.78 13.06
N LEU A 393 -11.02 -15.60 14.14
CA LEU A 393 -11.26 -16.68 15.11
C LEU A 393 -11.93 -17.89 14.46
N LYS A 394 -12.89 -17.68 13.56
CA LYS A 394 -13.55 -18.76 12.79
C LYS A 394 -12.57 -19.48 11.87
N SER A 395 -11.57 -18.78 11.34
CA SER A 395 -10.47 -19.37 10.55
C SER A 395 -9.39 -20.04 11.40
N GLY A 396 -9.57 -20.18 12.72
CA GLY A 396 -8.60 -20.85 13.60
C GLY A 396 -7.50 -19.94 14.14
N ALA A 397 -7.66 -18.62 14.07
CA ALA A 397 -6.76 -17.69 14.74
C ALA A 397 -6.86 -17.82 16.26
N ASN A 398 -5.73 -17.70 16.96
CA ASN A 398 -5.65 -17.82 18.41
C ASN A 398 -5.17 -16.52 19.05
N LEU A 399 -5.61 -16.23 20.27
CA LEU A 399 -5.13 -15.06 20.99
C LEU A 399 -3.73 -15.33 21.54
N ALA A 400 -2.72 -14.56 21.10
CA ALA A 400 -1.38 -14.64 21.65
C ALA A 400 -1.41 -14.46 23.18
N GLN A 401 -0.82 -15.41 23.89
CA GLN A 401 -0.49 -15.23 25.30
C GLN A 401 0.45 -14.03 25.40
N VAL A 402 0.13 -13.09 26.30
CA VAL A 402 1.01 -11.96 26.56
C VAL A 402 2.21 -12.52 27.28
N THR A 403 3.35 -12.63 26.60
CA THR A 403 4.58 -13.01 27.26
C THR A 403 5.07 -11.83 28.10
N SER A 404 5.63 -12.11 29.28
CA SER A 404 6.15 -11.10 30.21
C SER A 404 7.17 -10.14 29.56
N ALA A 405 7.86 -10.58 28.51
CA ALA A 405 8.82 -9.78 27.74
C ALA A 405 8.18 -8.57 27.01
N ASP A 406 6.94 -8.70 26.52
CA ASP A 406 6.23 -7.59 25.88
C ASP A 406 5.76 -6.54 26.91
N GLU A 407 5.51 -6.96 28.14
CA GLU A 407 5.24 -6.05 29.24
C GLU A 407 6.50 -5.30 29.69
N GLN A 408 7.65 -5.99 29.74
CA GLN A 408 8.94 -5.36 30.03
C GLN A 408 9.33 -4.31 28.98
N ARG A 409 9.15 -4.57 27.68
CA ARG A 409 9.43 -3.58 26.62
C ARG A 409 8.58 -2.32 26.73
N LYS A 410 7.34 -2.42 27.19
CA LYS A 410 6.47 -1.25 27.41
C LYS A 410 6.88 -0.42 28.62
N ARG A 411 7.58 -1.00 29.60
CA ARG A 411 8.09 -0.28 30.77
C ARG A 411 9.35 0.54 30.47
N VAL A 412 10.13 0.17 29.45
CA VAL A 412 11.37 0.88 29.07
C VAL A 412 11.11 2.12 28.19
N ILE A 413 9.91 2.22 27.60
CA ILE A 413 9.52 3.34 26.71
C ILE A 413 8.71 4.43 27.48
N LYS A 414 8.37 4.17 28.74
CA LYS A 414 7.86 5.17 29.67
C LYS A 414 8.98 5.62 30.57
#